data_AF-A0A356NDS6-F1
#
_entry.id   AF-A0A356NDS6-F1
#
_cell.length_a   1.000
_cell.length_b   1.000
_cell.length_c   1.000
_cell.angle_alpha   90.00
_cell.angle_beta   90.00
_cell.angle_gamma   90.00
#
_symmetry.space_group_name_H-M   'P 1'
#
loop_
_entity.id
_entity.type
_entity.pdbx_description
1 polymer ?
#
loop_
_entity_poly.entity_id
_entity_poly.type
_entity_poly.pdbx_seq_one_letter_code
_entity_poly.pdbx_strand_id
1 'polypeptide(L)'
;RLAVGGGSKVMDGIQAAQVVDELKPRLVIPVQYATATPPEECDLATIEPFLEALPATIAVERPGSTTELSGSLLGDGAAVHVLELDSP
;
A
#
# COMPACT_ATOMS: atom_id res chain seq x y z
N ARG A 1 2.62 6.64 -5.33
CA ARG A 1 1.64 5.54 -5.44
C ARG A 1 2.38 4.30 -5.88
N LEU A 2 2.09 3.15 -5.30
CA LEU A 2 2.78 1.88 -5.58
C LEU A 2 1.73 0.81 -5.89
N ALA A 3 1.82 0.14 -7.03
CA ALA A 3 0.93 -0.96 -7.36
C ALA A 3 1.34 -2.20 -6.57
N VAL A 4 0.40 -2.83 -5.86
CA VAL A 4 0.74 -3.93 -4.93
C VAL A 4 -0.12 -5.19 -5.11
N GLY A 5 -1.17 -5.14 -5.94
CA GLY A 5 -2.09 -6.26 -6.12
C GLY A 5 -1.56 -7.40 -6.99
N GLY A 6 -0.37 -7.29 -7.58
CA GLY A 6 0.16 -8.35 -8.44
C GLY A 6 -0.63 -8.59 -9.73
N GLY A 7 -0.61 -9.83 -10.21
CA GLY A 7 -1.21 -10.22 -11.48
C GLY A 7 -0.24 -10.07 -12.65
N SER A 8 -0.77 -10.17 -13.86
CA SER A 8 0.04 -10.20 -15.10
C SER A 8 0.74 -8.87 -15.45
N LYS A 9 0.44 -7.79 -14.74
CA LYS A 9 0.81 -6.41 -15.13
C LYS A 9 1.58 -5.63 -14.07
N VAL A 10 1.55 -6.04 -12.81
CA VAL A 10 2.19 -5.30 -11.71
C VAL A 10 2.88 -6.24 -10.74
N MET A 11 3.78 -5.68 -9.93
CA MET A 11 4.45 -6.39 -8.85
C MET A 11 3.45 -6.88 -7.80
N ASP A 12 3.73 -8.06 -7.24
CA ASP A 12 2.98 -8.56 -6.10
C ASP A 12 3.33 -7.79 -4.81
N GLY A 13 2.59 -8.07 -3.72
CA GLY A 13 2.77 -7.36 -2.45
C GLY A 13 4.16 -7.55 -1.83
N ILE A 14 4.81 -8.70 -2.02
CA ILE A 14 6.13 -8.99 -1.46
C ILE A 14 7.19 -8.19 -2.22
N GLN A 15 7.11 -8.21 -3.56
CA GLN A 15 7.98 -7.41 -4.42
C GLN A 15 7.81 -5.91 -4.16
N ALA A 16 6.57 -5.46 -3.95
CA ALA A 16 6.30 -4.07 -3.58
C ALA A 16 6.95 -3.69 -2.24
N ALA A 17 6.94 -4.57 -1.24
CA ALA A 17 7.62 -4.31 0.04
C ALA A 17 9.14 -4.20 -0.12
N GLN A 18 9.74 -5.00 -1.01
CA GLN A 18 11.17 -4.89 -1.36
C GLN A 18 11.49 -3.53 -1.99
N VAL A 19 10.63 -3.03 -2.88
CA VAL A 19 10.77 -1.68 -3.46
C VAL A 19 10.71 -0.59 -2.39
N VAL A 20 9.87 -0.75 -1.36
CA VAL A 20 9.82 0.19 -0.23
C VAL A 20 11.13 0.17 0.55
N ASP A 21 11.70 -1.01 0.82
CA ASP A 21 12.99 -1.13 1.52
C ASP A 21 14.16 -0.53 0.73
N GLU A 22 14.21 -0.78 -0.58
CA GLU A 22 15.27 -0.29 -1.47
C GLU A 22 15.21 1.24 -1.63
N LEU A 23 14.02 1.80 -1.87
CA LEU A 23 13.85 3.22 -2.18
C LEU A 23 13.73 4.10 -0.94
N LYS A 24 13.43 3.52 0.23
CA LYS A 24 13.21 4.24 1.51
C LYS A 24 12.33 5.48 1.35
N PRO A 25 11.12 5.35 0.76
CA PRO A 25 10.25 6.48 0.54
C PRO A 25 9.75 7.06 1.87
N ARG A 26 9.47 8.35 1.93
CA ARG A 26 8.85 8.99 3.10
C ARG A 26 7.37 8.61 3.27
N LEU A 27 6.67 8.38 2.15
CA LEU A 27 5.26 7.99 2.15
C LEU A 27 4.98 7.03 1.00
N VAL A 28 4.24 5.97 1.30
CA VAL A 28 3.74 4.98 0.34
C VAL A 28 2.22 5.05 0.35
N ILE A 29 1.63 5.11 -0.86
CA ILE A 29 0.20 4.99 -1.06
C ILE A 29 -0.01 3.77 -1.97
N PRO A 30 -0.39 2.60 -1.43
CA PRO A 30 -0.64 1.40 -2.22
C PRO A 30 -1.88 1.61 -3.10
N VAL A 31 -1.85 1.06 -4.31
CA VAL A 31 -2.93 1.12 -5.30
C VAL A 31 -3.00 -0.19 -6.08
N GLN A 32 -4.04 -0.34 -6.91
CA GLN A 32 -4.21 -1.48 -7.83
C GLN A 32 -4.17 -2.83 -7.10
N TYR A 33 -4.97 -2.96 -6.04
CA TYR A 33 -5.23 -4.19 -5.31
C TYR A 33 -6.75 -4.40 -5.20
N ALA A 34 -7.18 -5.63 -4.92
CA ALA A 34 -8.59 -5.94 -4.70
C ALA A 34 -9.06 -5.43 -3.33
N THR A 35 -10.17 -4.70 -3.29
CA THR A 35 -10.76 -4.14 -2.05
C THR A 35 -11.68 -5.13 -1.32
N ALA A 36 -11.93 -6.28 -1.92
CA ALA A 36 -12.67 -7.40 -1.37
C ALA A 36 -12.06 -8.70 -1.91
N THR A 37 -12.52 -9.85 -1.43
CA THR A 37 -12.06 -11.14 -1.96
C THR A 37 -12.31 -11.21 -3.47
N PRO A 38 -11.25 -11.29 -4.29
CA PRO A 38 -11.37 -11.33 -5.75
C PRO A 38 -12.01 -12.67 -6.18
N PRO A 39 -12.84 -12.69 -7.24
CA PRO A 39 -13.27 -13.94 -7.86
C PRO A 39 -12.08 -14.65 -8.54
N GLU A 40 -12.22 -15.93 -8.87
CA GLU A 40 -11.11 -16.75 -9.43
C GLU A 40 -10.53 -16.17 -10.74
N GLU A 41 -11.31 -15.41 -11.51
CA GLU A 41 -10.85 -14.79 -12.76
C GLU A 41 -10.11 -13.45 -12.56
N CYS A 42 -10.06 -12.93 -11.33
CA CYS A 42 -9.38 -11.68 -11.01
C CYS A 42 -7.95 -11.97 -10.56
N ASP A 43 -6.97 -11.49 -11.34
CA ASP A 43 -5.54 -11.71 -11.09
C ASP A 43 -4.93 -10.77 -10.04
N LEU A 44 -5.75 -9.90 -9.43
CA LEU A 44 -5.35 -9.00 -8.36
C LEU A 44 -5.55 -9.66 -6.99
N ALA A 45 -4.50 -9.68 -6.18
CA ALA A 45 -4.55 -9.94 -4.75
C ALA A 45 -5.10 -8.74 -3.97
N THR A 46 -5.50 -9.00 -2.73
CA THR A 46 -5.84 -7.97 -1.75
C THR A 46 -4.56 -7.29 -1.21
N ILE A 47 -4.69 -6.32 -0.31
CA ILE A 47 -3.55 -5.52 0.18
C ILE A 47 -2.71 -6.25 1.24
N GLU A 48 -3.27 -7.25 1.91
CA GLU A 48 -2.69 -7.92 3.07
C GLU A 48 -1.27 -8.46 2.81
N PRO A 49 -0.96 -9.12 1.67
CA PRO A 49 0.40 -9.60 1.41
C PRO A 49 1.46 -8.49 1.39
N PHE A 50 1.08 -7.28 0.96
CA PHE A 50 1.96 -6.12 1.00
C PHE A 50 2.17 -5.64 2.44
N LEU A 51 1.08 -5.51 3.22
CA LEU A 51 1.17 -5.02 4.60
C LEU A 51 1.93 -5.99 5.52
N GLU A 52 1.75 -7.30 5.34
CA GLU A 52 2.45 -8.33 6.10
C GLU A 52 3.95 -8.43 5.77
N ALA A 53 4.34 -8.08 4.53
CA ALA A 53 5.73 -8.09 4.10
C ALA A 53 6.54 -6.85 4.54
N LEU A 54 5.87 -5.80 5.00
CA LEU A 54 6.55 -4.59 5.47
C LEU A 54 7.19 -4.81 6.85
N PRO A 55 8.33 -4.15 7.13
CA PRO A 55 8.88 -4.10 8.48
C PRO A 55 7.87 -3.55 9.50
N ALA A 56 7.79 -4.17 10.67
CA ALA A 56 6.88 -3.73 11.76
C ALA A 56 7.12 -2.28 12.25
N THR A 57 8.25 -1.67 11.86
CA THR A 57 8.57 -0.27 12.15
C THR A 57 7.89 0.72 11.22
N ILE A 58 7.33 0.28 10.08
CA ILE A 58 6.60 1.14 9.14
C ILE A 58 5.17 1.30 9.65
N ALA A 59 4.77 2.54 9.94
CA ALA A 59 3.40 2.84 10.35
C ALA A 59 2.43 2.70 9.17
N VAL A 60 1.31 2.03 9.40
CA VAL A 60 0.21 1.91 8.44
C VAL A 60 -0.98 2.70 8.96
N GLU A 61 -1.40 3.71 8.21
CA GLU A 61 -2.54 4.58 8.54
C GLU A 61 -3.63 4.46 7.47
N ARG A 62 -4.88 4.67 7.89
CA ARG A 62 -6.09 4.62 7.06
C ARG A 62 -6.87 5.93 7.21
N PRO A 63 -6.43 7.03 6.57
CA PRO A 63 -7.00 8.37 6.78
C PRO A 63 -8.35 8.59 6.06
N GLY A 64 -8.94 7.54 5.47
CA GLY A 64 -10.12 7.65 4.61
C GLY A 64 -9.74 7.98 3.17
N SER A 65 -10.59 8.74 2.49
CA SER A 65 -10.48 8.94 1.04
C SER A 65 -9.43 9.97 0.62
N THR A 66 -9.00 10.81 1.56
CA THR A 66 -8.09 11.93 1.31
C THR A 66 -6.97 11.94 2.35
N THR A 67 -5.78 12.37 1.94
CA THR A 67 -4.67 12.65 2.85
C THR A 67 -3.97 13.94 2.44
N GLU A 68 -3.61 14.77 3.41
CA GLU A 68 -2.91 16.03 3.17
C GLU A 68 -1.40 15.86 3.39
N LEU A 69 -0.62 16.24 2.37
CA LEU A 69 0.84 16.18 2.46
C LEU A 69 1.37 17.40 3.21
N SER A 70 1.86 17.16 4.42
CA SER A 70 2.52 18.18 5.25
C SER A 70 3.94 17.73 5.63
N GLY A 71 4.81 18.69 5.97
CA GLY A 71 6.18 18.38 6.40
C GLY A 71 6.24 17.48 7.63
N SER A 72 5.26 17.61 8.53
CA SER A 72 5.07 16.75 9.71
C SER A 72 4.67 15.32 9.34
N LEU A 73 3.83 15.14 8.32
CA LEU A 73 3.41 13.82 7.86
C LEU A 73 4.59 13.02 7.29
N LEU A 74 5.48 13.69 6.56
CA LEU A 74 6.53 13.00 5.82
C LEU A 74 7.71 12.54 6.70
N GLY A 75 7.75 12.89 8.00
CA GLY A 75 8.67 12.36 9.03
C GLY A 75 10.14 12.14 8.61
N ASP A 76 10.85 11.30 9.37
CA ASP A 76 12.20 10.81 9.02
C ASP A 76 12.19 9.34 8.56
N GLY A 77 11.01 8.70 8.55
CA GLY A 77 10.83 7.29 8.20
C GLY A 77 9.68 7.08 7.21
N ALA A 78 9.61 5.88 6.64
CA ALA A 78 8.54 5.50 5.74
C ALA A 78 7.22 5.32 6.51
N ALA A 79 6.14 5.90 5.98
CA ALA A 79 4.77 5.61 6.39
C ALA A 79 3.96 5.08 5.19
N VAL A 80 2.92 4.29 5.47
CA VAL A 80 1.98 3.77 4.47
C VAL A 80 0.60 4.33 4.75
N HIS A 81 0.02 5.04 3.79
CA HIS A 81 -1.37 5.50 3.85
C HIS A 81 -2.23 4.69 2.91
N VAL A 82 -3.11 3.85 3.47
CA VAL A 82 -4.12 3.12 2.70
C VAL A 82 -5.33 4.03 2.57
N LEU A 83 -5.54 4.57 1.37
CA LEU A 83 -6.68 5.43 1.08
C LEU A 83 -7.89 4.57 0.73
N GLU A 84 -8.98 4.78 1.44
CA GLU A 84 -10.22 4.00 1.30
C GLU A 84 -11.40 4.95 1.21
N LEU A 85 -12.42 4.60 0.45
CA LEU A 85 -13.65 5.37 0.48
C LEU A 85 -14.29 5.17 1.85
N ASP A 86 -14.70 6.26 2.50
CA ASP A 86 -15.53 6.18 3.69
C ASP A 86 -16.77 5.34 3.32
N SER A 87 -17.02 4.28 4.08
CA SER A 87 -18.21 3.46 3.85
C SER A 87 -19.45 4.35 4.06
N PRO A 88 -20.46 4.28 3.16
CA PRO A 88 -21.68 5.06 3.30
C PRO A 88 -22.48 4.71 4.56
#